data_AF-A0A2D4SMU4-F1
#
_entry.id   AF-A0A2D4SMU4-F1
#
_cell.length_a   1.000
_cell.length_b   1.000
_cell.length_c   1.000
_cell.angle_alpha   90.00
_cell.angle_beta   90.00
_cell.angle_gamma   90.00
#
_symmetry.space_group_name_H-M   'P 1'
#
loop_
_entity.id
_entity.type
_entity.pdbx_description
1 polymer ?
#
loop_
_entity_poly.entity_id
_entity_poly.type
_entity_poly.pdbx_seq_one_letter_code
_entity_poly.pdbx_strand_id
1 'polypeptide(L)'
;MLWLCLIICCRNTDPVLVGIPSEPLLEEQDSPSKVLQQKKKSATKVKHYTKPPGVIVDVERFGGASFMESQPYLSEQLGEFVSKHTLIPRDGERRVYEKGEVRIVDDTIYMIRFMLPEPMRRNKALRVAGFTEFIDKYVITHHEYQVLYKWDFVRFRMKREDEESELVTSFEAWKWIPLEQGSR
;
A
#
# COMPACT_ATOMS: atom_id res chain seq x y z
N MET A 1 0.56 34.41 -54.88
CA MET A 1 0.91 33.54 -56.01
C MET A 1 2.31 33.03 -55.77
N LEU A 2 2.49 31.72 -56.02
CA LEU A 2 3.70 30.97 -56.39
C LEU A 2 4.98 31.81 -56.54
N TRP A 3 6.15 31.41 -56.04
CA TRP A 3 6.82 30.21 -56.55
C TRP A 3 8.00 29.81 -55.65
N LEU A 4 8.09 28.50 -55.44
CA LEU A 4 9.17 27.72 -54.83
C LEU A 4 10.44 27.78 -55.72
N CYS A 5 11.62 28.00 -55.15
CA CYS A 5 12.89 27.65 -55.80
C CYS A 5 13.83 27.02 -54.77
N LEU A 6 14.01 25.70 -54.91
CA LEU A 6 15.06 24.92 -54.31
C LEU A 6 16.43 25.40 -54.82
N ILE A 7 17.39 25.57 -53.91
CA ILE A 7 18.80 25.34 -54.24
C ILE A 7 19.40 24.49 -53.12
N ILE A 8 19.64 23.22 -53.48
CA ILE A 8 20.35 22.20 -52.71
C ILE A 8 21.85 22.53 -52.82
N CYS A 9 22.50 22.86 -51.70
CA CYS A 9 23.96 22.87 -51.61
C CYS A 9 24.43 21.50 -51.09
N CYS A 10 24.83 20.64 -52.02
CA CYS A 10 25.59 19.43 -51.74
C CYS A 10 26.97 19.80 -51.20
N ARG A 11 27.21 19.59 -49.89
CA ARG A 11 28.57 19.55 -49.35
C ARG A 11 29.13 18.14 -49.53
N ASN A 12 30.24 18.11 -50.25
CA ASN A 12 31.12 16.99 -50.49
C ASN A 12 31.82 16.58 -49.19
N THR A 13 31.67 15.33 -48.77
CA THR A 13 32.59 14.66 -47.84
C THR A 13 32.57 13.18 -48.14
N ASP A 14 33.74 12.68 -48.53
CA ASP A 14 34.02 11.33 -49.00
C ASP A 14 33.59 10.24 -47.99
N PRO A 15 33.23 9.03 -48.46
CA PRO A 15 32.95 7.93 -47.55
C PRO A 15 34.27 7.41 -46.95
N VAL A 16 34.52 7.79 -45.70
CA VAL A 16 35.57 7.17 -44.89
C VAL A 16 35.12 5.75 -44.54
N LEU A 17 35.84 4.76 -45.06
CA LEU A 17 35.81 3.36 -44.61
C LEU A 17 36.27 3.31 -43.14
N VAL A 18 35.33 3.44 -42.22
CA VAL A 18 35.59 3.21 -40.79
C VAL A 18 35.51 1.70 -40.56
N GLY A 19 36.66 1.11 -40.26
CA GLY A 19 36.83 -0.30 -39.98
C GLY A 19 35.88 -0.79 -38.89
N ILE A 20 35.27 -1.95 -39.14
CA ILE A 20 34.49 -2.68 -38.15
C ILE A 20 35.44 -3.00 -36.97
N PRO A 21 35.12 -2.59 -35.73
CA PRO A 21 35.84 -3.08 -34.56
C PRO A 21 35.64 -4.59 -34.49
N SER A 22 36.74 -5.34 -34.51
CA SER A 22 36.75 -6.76 -34.17
C SER A 22 36.44 -6.91 -32.69
N GLU A 23 35.16 -6.98 -32.34
CA GLU A 23 34.71 -7.44 -31.04
C GLU A 23 35.04 -8.94 -30.91
N PRO A 24 35.71 -9.37 -29.84
CA PRO A 24 35.78 -10.79 -29.53
C PRO A 24 34.37 -11.26 -29.13
N LEU A 25 33.67 -11.86 -30.08
CA LEU A 25 32.52 -12.73 -29.86
C LEU A 25 32.97 -13.92 -29.01
N LEU A 26 32.86 -13.80 -27.69
CA LEU A 26 32.67 -14.86 -26.68
C LEU A 26 32.88 -14.26 -25.30
N GLU A 27 31.90 -13.51 -24.79
CA GLU A 27 31.74 -13.43 -23.34
C GLU A 27 31.20 -14.78 -22.86
N GLU A 28 31.97 -15.44 -21.98
CA GLU A 28 31.53 -16.63 -21.26
C GLU A 28 30.17 -16.35 -20.63
N GLN A 29 29.11 -16.97 -21.16
CA GLN A 29 27.82 -16.99 -20.50
C GLN A 29 28.02 -17.61 -19.12
N ASP A 30 27.83 -16.81 -18.07
CA ASP A 30 27.82 -17.29 -16.70
C ASP A 30 26.86 -18.48 -16.61
N SER A 31 27.39 -19.61 -16.15
CA SER A 31 26.64 -20.84 -16.01
C SER A 31 25.38 -20.60 -15.16
N PRO A 32 24.26 -21.31 -15.39
CA PRO A 32 23.01 -21.11 -14.63
C PRO A 32 23.21 -21.11 -13.11
N SER A 33 24.24 -21.82 -12.64
CA SER A 33 24.70 -21.92 -11.26
C SER A 33 25.17 -20.58 -10.66
N LYS A 34 25.83 -19.70 -11.43
CA LYS A 34 26.30 -18.38 -10.94
C LYS A 34 25.16 -17.38 -10.84
N VAL A 35 24.21 -17.39 -11.77
CA VAL A 35 22.97 -16.59 -11.70
C VAL A 35 22.10 -17.01 -10.51
N LEU A 36 22.01 -18.32 -10.23
CA LEU A 36 21.33 -18.87 -9.05
C LEU A 36 22.03 -18.49 -7.73
N GLN A 37 23.37 -18.43 -7.71
CA GLN A 37 24.14 -18.03 -6.52
C GLN A 37 24.11 -16.51 -6.28
N GLN A 38 24.05 -15.68 -7.31
CA GLN A 38 23.85 -14.23 -7.18
C GLN A 38 22.41 -13.90 -6.72
N LYS A 39 21.38 -14.59 -7.23
CA LYS A 39 20.00 -14.46 -6.72
C LYS A 39 19.86 -14.89 -5.25
N LYS A 40 20.64 -15.86 -4.77
CA LYS A 40 20.63 -16.29 -3.36
C LYS A 40 21.35 -15.32 -2.41
N LYS A 41 22.25 -14.46 -2.90
CA LYS A 41 23.01 -13.52 -2.07
C LYS A 41 22.32 -12.17 -1.85
N SER A 42 21.29 -11.83 -2.61
CA SER A 42 20.33 -10.78 -2.23
C SER A 42 19.19 -11.37 -1.39
N ALA A 43 19.52 -12.14 -0.36
CA ALA A 43 18.58 -12.33 0.73
C ALA A 43 18.44 -10.97 1.40
N THR A 44 17.49 -10.16 0.92
CA THR A 44 17.05 -8.92 1.54
C THR A 44 16.94 -9.21 3.03
N LYS A 45 17.83 -8.61 3.84
CA LYS A 45 17.74 -8.67 5.29
C LYS A 45 16.30 -8.27 5.61
N VAL A 46 15.46 -9.22 6.01
CA VAL A 46 14.08 -8.97 6.38
C VAL A 46 14.16 -8.00 7.56
N LYS A 47 13.94 -6.72 7.28
CA LYS A 47 14.01 -5.68 8.29
C LYS A 47 12.84 -5.96 9.21
N HIS A 48 13.13 -6.50 10.39
CA HIS A 48 12.12 -6.77 11.40
C HIS A 48 11.32 -5.49 11.65
N TYR A 49 10.00 -5.59 11.57
CA TYR A 49 9.15 -4.44 11.79
C TYR A 49 9.19 -4.06 13.28
N THR A 50 9.16 -2.76 13.56
CA THR A 50 9.06 -2.22 14.92
C THR A 50 7.94 -1.21 14.93
N LYS A 51 6.96 -1.42 15.81
CA LYS A 51 5.79 -0.55 15.92
C LYS A 51 6.19 0.85 16.36
N PRO A 52 5.71 1.92 15.69
CA PRO A 52 5.99 3.28 16.13
C PRO A 52 5.45 3.56 17.55
N PRO A 53 6.11 4.43 18.34
CA PRO A 53 5.67 4.74 19.69
C PRO A 53 4.28 5.41 19.68
N GLY A 54 3.41 4.97 20.60
CA GLY A 54 2.04 5.49 20.71
C GLY A 54 1.04 4.92 19.69
N VAL A 55 1.49 4.10 18.73
CA VAL A 55 0.60 3.39 17.80
C VAL A 55 0.05 2.13 18.47
N ILE A 56 -1.27 1.97 18.44
CA ILE A 56 -1.96 0.78 18.92
C ILE A 56 -1.99 -0.26 17.80
N VAL A 57 -2.55 0.13 16.65
CA VAL A 57 -2.61 -0.66 15.41
C VAL A 57 -2.02 0.19 14.29
N ASP A 58 -0.93 -0.26 13.67
CA ASP A 58 -0.26 0.46 12.56
C ASP A 58 -0.98 0.21 11.23
N VAL A 59 -2.14 0.85 11.09
CA VAL A 59 -3.01 0.71 9.92
C VAL A 59 -2.31 1.24 8.68
N GLU A 60 -1.55 2.33 8.80
CA GLU A 60 -0.80 2.91 7.68
C GLU A 60 0.21 1.90 7.10
N ARG A 61 0.94 1.17 7.96
CA ARG A 61 1.88 0.13 7.53
C ARG A 61 1.21 -1.06 6.86
N PHE A 62 0.09 -1.54 7.40
CA PHE A 62 -0.51 -2.81 6.98
C PHE A 62 -1.55 -2.68 5.87
N GLY A 63 -2.16 -1.50 5.69
CA GLY A 63 -3.11 -1.28 4.60
C GLY A 63 -2.44 -1.41 3.23
N GLY A 64 -2.84 -2.42 2.47
CA GLY A 64 -2.25 -2.78 1.18
C GLY A 64 -1.00 -3.66 1.26
N ALA A 65 -0.60 -4.08 2.45
CA ALA A 65 0.51 -5.01 2.62
C ALA A 65 0.04 -6.48 2.47
N SER A 66 1.03 -7.38 2.29
CA SER A 66 0.81 -8.83 2.34
C SER A 66 0.31 -9.23 3.73
N PHE A 67 -0.76 -10.00 3.78
CA PHE A 67 -1.31 -10.55 5.02
C PHE A 67 -0.37 -11.61 5.59
N MET A 68 0.18 -12.51 4.76
CA MET A 68 1.12 -13.54 5.20
C MET A 68 2.34 -12.94 5.90
N GLU A 69 2.87 -11.83 5.39
CA GLU A 69 4.00 -11.12 6.02
C GLU A 69 3.57 -10.32 7.27
N SER A 70 2.36 -9.77 7.27
CA SER A 70 1.86 -8.89 8.34
C SER A 70 1.22 -9.64 9.51
N GLN A 71 0.83 -10.90 9.31
CA GLN A 71 0.05 -11.68 10.28
C GLN A 71 0.67 -11.70 11.69
N PRO A 72 1.98 -11.93 11.89
CA PRO A 72 2.56 -11.96 13.24
C PRO A 72 2.38 -10.62 13.98
N TYR A 73 2.59 -9.51 13.27
CA TYR A 73 2.49 -8.16 13.83
C TYR A 73 1.05 -7.72 14.05
N LEU A 74 0.13 -8.18 13.20
CA LEU A 74 -1.31 -7.96 13.38
C LEU A 74 -1.83 -8.70 14.61
N SER A 75 -1.42 -9.95 14.83
CA SER A 75 -1.79 -10.70 16.05
C SER A 75 -1.26 -10.01 17.32
N GLU A 76 -0.05 -9.46 17.29
CA GLU A 76 0.50 -8.68 18.42
C GLU A 76 -0.35 -7.43 18.75
N GLN A 77 -0.92 -6.78 17.71
CA GLN A 77 -1.62 -5.50 17.85
C GLN A 77 -3.12 -5.66 18.08
N LEU A 78 -3.75 -6.64 17.42
CA LEU A 78 -5.18 -6.89 17.45
C LEU A 78 -5.59 -8.00 18.46
N GLY A 79 -4.62 -8.70 19.05
CA GLY A 79 -4.87 -9.80 19.98
C GLY A 79 -4.96 -11.16 19.28
N GLU A 80 -5.44 -12.16 20.00
CA GLU A 80 -5.50 -13.53 19.48
C GLU A 80 -6.47 -13.65 18.29
N PHE A 81 -6.15 -14.57 17.38
CA PHE A 81 -7.03 -14.89 16.26
C PHE A 81 -8.26 -15.66 16.77
N VAL A 82 -9.45 -15.17 16.41
CA VAL A 82 -10.73 -15.72 16.87
C VAL A 82 -11.39 -16.56 15.78
N SER A 83 -11.57 -15.99 14.58
CA SER A 83 -12.31 -16.67 13.51
C SER A 83 -11.95 -16.18 12.11
N LYS A 84 -12.23 -17.02 11.12
CA LYS A 84 -12.14 -16.69 9.69
C LYS A 84 -13.50 -16.89 9.03
N HIS A 85 -13.88 -15.94 8.20
CA HIS A 85 -15.10 -15.97 7.41
C HIS A 85 -14.76 -15.71 5.94
N THR A 86 -15.09 -16.64 5.06
CA THR A 86 -15.05 -16.40 3.61
C THR A 86 -16.17 -15.41 3.27
N LEU A 87 -15.83 -14.33 2.57
CA LEU A 87 -16.80 -13.37 2.06
C LEU A 87 -17.26 -13.82 0.67
N ILE A 88 -18.11 -13.04 0.02
CA ILE A 88 -18.40 -13.28 -1.41
C ILE A 88 -17.09 -13.31 -2.20
N PRO A 89 -16.96 -14.09 -3.29
CA PRO A 89 -15.66 -14.36 -3.93
C PRO A 89 -14.81 -13.12 -4.26
N ARG A 90 -15.44 -11.98 -4.57
CA ARG A 90 -14.76 -10.71 -4.88
C ARG A 90 -14.26 -9.94 -3.66
N ASP A 91 -14.81 -10.20 -2.49
CA ASP A 91 -14.50 -9.50 -1.25
C ASP A 91 -13.47 -10.24 -0.40
N GLY A 92 -13.09 -11.46 -0.82
CA GLY A 92 -12.03 -12.28 -0.23
C GLY A 92 -12.42 -12.91 1.10
N GLU A 93 -11.62 -12.68 2.15
CA GLU A 93 -11.87 -13.22 3.48
C GLU A 93 -11.81 -12.14 4.56
N ARG A 94 -12.55 -12.38 5.64
CA ARG A 94 -12.49 -11.61 6.89
C ARG A 94 -11.86 -12.46 7.97
N ARG A 95 -10.84 -11.93 8.65
CA ARG A 95 -10.25 -12.51 9.85
C ARG A 95 -10.54 -11.64 11.06
N VAL A 96 -11.09 -12.26 12.09
CA VAL A 96 -11.47 -11.62 13.34
C VAL A 96 -10.43 -11.95 14.40
N TYR A 97 -10.03 -10.93 15.13
CA TYR A 97 -9.14 -10.95 16.27
C TYR A 97 -9.87 -10.38 17.48
N GLU A 98 -9.32 -10.53 18.68
CA GLU A 98 -9.96 -10.06 19.92
C GLU A 98 -10.35 -8.57 19.90
N LYS A 99 -9.50 -7.71 19.33
CA LYS A 99 -9.66 -6.25 19.37
C LYS A 99 -10.08 -5.65 18.02
N GLY A 100 -10.28 -6.48 16.99
CA GLY A 100 -10.57 -5.97 15.66
C GLY A 100 -10.69 -7.04 14.58
N GLU A 101 -10.80 -6.59 13.33
CA GLU A 101 -10.86 -7.45 12.17
C GLU A 101 -10.04 -6.86 11.01
N VAL A 102 -9.57 -7.75 10.14
CA VAL A 102 -8.96 -7.40 8.86
C VAL A 102 -9.72 -8.09 7.73
N ARG A 103 -9.77 -7.45 6.58
CA ARG A 103 -10.26 -8.08 5.35
C ARG A 103 -9.18 -8.10 4.28
N ILE A 104 -9.12 -9.23 3.58
CA ILE A 104 -8.00 -9.63 2.73
C ILE A 104 -8.56 -10.14 1.40
N VAL A 105 -7.98 -9.70 0.28
CA VAL A 105 -8.20 -10.26 -1.05
C VAL A 105 -6.83 -10.55 -1.65
N ASP A 106 -6.61 -11.75 -2.18
CA ASP A 106 -5.35 -12.15 -2.83
C ASP A 106 -4.10 -11.79 -2.00
N ASP A 107 -4.08 -12.24 -0.74
CA ASP A 107 -3.05 -11.93 0.26
C ASP A 107 -2.87 -10.44 0.58
N THR A 108 -3.71 -9.54 0.06
CA THR A 108 -3.55 -8.09 0.28
C THR A 108 -4.62 -7.56 1.23
N ILE A 109 -4.20 -6.88 2.29
CA ILE A 109 -5.11 -6.32 3.30
C ILE A 109 -5.76 -5.05 2.75
N TYR A 110 -7.08 -5.05 2.59
CA TYR A 110 -7.80 -3.90 2.06
C TYR A 110 -8.60 -3.13 3.11
N MET A 111 -8.90 -3.75 4.25
CA MET A 111 -9.60 -3.09 5.35
C MET A 111 -9.06 -3.56 6.70
N ILE A 112 -8.86 -2.61 7.61
CA ILE A 112 -8.54 -2.88 9.02
C ILE A 112 -9.53 -2.10 9.89
N ARG A 113 -10.12 -2.79 10.87
CA ARG A 113 -11.01 -2.20 11.86
C ARG A 113 -10.62 -2.66 13.25
N PHE A 114 -10.63 -1.75 14.23
CA PHE A 114 -10.37 -2.10 15.61
C PHE A 114 -11.11 -1.18 16.59
N MET A 115 -11.28 -1.68 17.81
CA MET A 115 -11.83 -0.91 18.93
C MET A 115 -10.73 -0.12 19.61
N LEU A 116 -11.03 1.13 19.97
CA LEU A 116 -10.12 1.95 20.74
C LEU A 116 -10.19 1.52 22.22
N PRO A 117 -9.06 1.47 22.94
CA PRO A 117 -9.04 1.03 24.34
C PRO A 117 -9.75 2.01 25.27
N GLU A 118 -9.82 3.27 24.87
CA GLU A 118 -10.54 4.34 25.54
C GLU A 118 -11.14 5.29 24.49
N PRO A 119 -12.30 5.92 24.75
CA PRO A 119 -12.82 6.97 23.90
C PRO A 119 -11.80 8.11 23.75
N MET A 120 -11.53 8.53 22.52
CA MET A 120 -10.53 9.57 22.27
C MET A 120 -10.90 10.50 21.11
N ARG A 121 -10.35 11.71 21.13
CA ARG A 121 -10.53 12.68 20.04
C ARG A 121 -10.02 12.10 18.72
N ARG A 122 -10.68 12.47 17.62
CA ARG A 122 -10.35 12.06 16.24
C ARG A 122 -8.85 12.09 15.91
N ASN A 123 -8.17 13.21 16.17
CA ASN A 123 -6.74 13.34 15.84
C ASN A 123 -5.86 12.35 16.63
N LYS A 124 -6.24 12.06 17.89
CA LYS A 124 -5.59 11.02 18.70
C LYS A 124 -5.91 9.63 18.11
N ALA A 125 -7.15 9.36 17.71
CA ALA A 125 -7.55 8.11 17.06
C ALA A 125 -6.75 7.82 15.77
N LEU A 126 -6.50 8.85 14.94
CA LEU A 126 -5.65 8.73 13.74
C LEU A 126 -4.19 8.44 14.09
N ARG A 127 -3.64 9.14 15.09
CA ARG A 127 -2.27 8.93 15.57
C ARG A 127 -2.04 7.51 16.05
N VAL A 128 -2.95 7.00 16.87
CA VAL A 128 -2.85 5.62 17.38
C VAL A 128 -3.07 4.57 16.29
N ALA A 129 -3.62 4.97 15.14
CA ALA A 129 -3.76 4.15 13.94
C ALA A 129 -2.55 4.25 12.98
N GLY A 130 -1.50 5.02 13.35
CA GLY A 130 -0.28 5.20 12.55
C GLY A 130 -0.24 6.50 11.73
N PHE A 131 -1.33 7.24 11.59
CA PHE A 131 -1.40 8.40 10.70
C PHE A 131 -0.95 9.70 11.37
N THR A 132 -0.45 10.64 10.57
CA THR A 132 -0.19 12.02 11.01
C THR A 132 -1.48 12.72 11.43
N GLU A 133 -1.46 13.46 12.53
CA GLU A 133 -2.62 13.92 13.29
C GLU A 133 -3.54 14.96 12.61
N PHE A 134 -3.15 15.51 11.46
CA PHE A 134 -3.85 16.65 10.88
C PHE A 134 -4.66 16.27 9.65
N ILE A 135 -5.98 16.43 9.75
CA ILE A 135 -6.92 16.31 8.63
C ILE A 135 -7.62 17.65 8.46
N ASP A 136 -7.51 18.20 7.26
CA ASP A 136 -8.12 19.45 6.83
C ASP A 136 -9.60 19.30 6.49
N LYS A 137 -10.01 18.14 5.94
CA LYS A 137 -11.37 17.90 5.44
C LYS A 137 -11.91 16.55 5.89
N TYR A 138 -13.12 16.56 6.45
CA TYR A 138 -13.85 15.37 6.88
C TYR A 138 -15.35 15.62 6.80
N VAL A 139 -16.12 14.54 6.66
CA VAL A 139 -17.58 14.56 6.74
C VAL A 139 -17.98 14.15 8.15
N ILE A 140 -18.85 14.93 8.78
CA ILE A 140 -19.45 14.60 10.08
C ILE A 140 -20.86 14.11 9.82
N THR A 141 -21.17 12.93 10.36
CA THR A 141 -22.54 12.43 10.44
C THR A 141 -22.95 12.32 11.91
N HIS A 142 -24.18 11.89 12.17
CA HIS A 142 -24.68 11.77 13.55
C HIS A 142 -23.81 10.80 14.37
N HIS A 143 -23.34 9.69 13.79
CA HIS A 143 -22.63 8.64 14.54
C HIS A 143 -21.16 8.45 14.16
N GLU A 144 -20.65 9.15 13.15
CA GLU A 144 -19.28 8.92 12.69
C GLU A 144 -18.66 10.12 12.00
N TYR A 145 -17.34 10.19 12.13
CA TYR A 145 -16.49 10.97 11.24
C TYR A 145 -16.05 10.10 10.08
N GLN A 146 -16.14 10.65 8.87
CA GLN A 146 -15.59 10.04 7.67
C GLN A 146 -14.50 10.92 7.07
N VAL A 147 -13.42 10.29 6.63
CA VAL A 147 -12.35 10.93 5.87
C VAL A 147 -12.22 10.14 4.58
N LEU A 148 -12.20 10.83 3.44
CA LEU A 148 -12.13 10.19 2.13
C LEU A 148 -10.84 10.58 1.42
N TYR A 149 -10.25 9.61 0.71
CA TYR A 149 -9.10 9.80 -0.18
C TYR A 149 -7.91 10.54 0.46
N LYS A 150 -7.35 9.97 1.54
CA LYS A 150 -6.17 10.49 2.25
C LYS A 150 -5.18 9.37 2.53
N TRP A 151 -3.87 9.68 2.47
CA TRP A 151 -2.78 8.73 2.74
C TRP A 151 -2.88 7.42 1.95
N ASP A 152 -3.35 7.48 0.71
CA ASP A 152 -3.63 6.33 -0.16
C ASP A 152 -4.69 5.36 0.36
N PHE A 153 -5.54 5.79 1.29
CA PHE A 153 -6.76 5.10 1.69
C PHE A 153 -7.98 5.80 1.09
N VAL A 154 -8.94 5.01 0.60
CA VAL A 154 -10.18 5.54 0.03
C VAL A 154 -11.12 6.07 1.11
N ARG A 155 -11.11 5.46 2.31
CA ARG A 155 -12.05 5.82 3.38
C ARG A 155 -11.55 5.47 4.77
N PHE A 156 -11.73 6.39 5.69
CA PHE A 156 -11.67 6.16 7.13
C PHE A 156 -13.06 6.39 7.73
N ARG A 157 -13.45 5.55 8.67
CA ARG A 157 -14.64 5.71 9.50
C ARG A 157 -14.25 5.63 10.96
N MET A 158 -14.66 6.64 11.71
CA MET A 158 -14.40 6.77 13.13
C MET A 158 -15.73 6.89 13.83
N LYS A 159 -16.14 5.83 14.53
CA LYS A 159 -17.44 5.77 15.20
C LYS A 159 -17.40 6.62 16.46
N ARG A 160 -18.35 7.53 16.61
CA ARG A 160 -18.52 8.37 17.78
C ARG A 160 -19.14 7.57 18.93
N GLU A 161 -18.84 7.99 20.15
CA GLU A 161 -19.48 7.44 21.35
C GLU A 161 -20.99 7.68 21.33
N ASP A 162 -21.40 8.92 21.03
CA ASP A 162 -22.78 9.36 20.85
C ASP A 162 -22.86 10.52 19.84
N GLU A 163 -24.06 11.08 19.64
CA GLU A 163 -24.32 12.13 18.65
C GLU A 163 -23.77 13.52 19.03
N GLU A 164 -23.50 13.75 20.31
CA GLU A 164 -23.03 15.04 20.86
C GLU A 164 -21.53 14.99 21.18
N SER A 165 -20.98 13.80 21.42
CA SER A 165 -19.60 13.55 21.79
C SER A 165 -18.67 13.62 20.58
N GLU A 166 -17.54 14.31 20.74
CA GLU A 166 -16.47 14.29 19.74
C GLU A 166 -15.50 13.12 19.92
N LEU A 167 -15.77 12.24 20.89
CA LEU A 167 -14.93 11.09 21.18
C LEU A 167 -15.28 9.93 20.27
N VAL A 168 -14.25 9.23 19.83
CA VAL A 168 -14.31 8.08 18.93
C VAL A 168 -14.03 6.82 19.73
N THR A 169 -14.80 5.77 19.46
CA THR A 169 -14.72 4.46 20.14
C THR A 169 -14.17 3.36 19.23
N SER A 170 -14.23 3.52 17.92
CA SER A 170 -13.65 2.56 16.97
C SER A 170 -13.09 3.24 15.73
N PHE A 171 -12.08 2.62 15.14
CA PHE A 171 -11.43 3.09 13.91
C PHE A 171 -11.54 2.00 12.83
N GLU A 172 -11.90 2.41 11.62
CA GLU A 172 -11.99 1.55 10.43
C GLU A 172 -11.34 2.30 9.27
N ALA A 173 -10.44 1.63 8.53
CA ALA A 173 -9.79 2.19 7.36
C ALA A 173 -9.84 1.22 6.19
N TRP A 174 -10.16 1.75 5.02
CA TRP A 174 -10.27 1.06 3.75
C TRP A 174 -9.18 1.57 2.83
N LYS A 175 -8.24 0.69 2.48
CA LYS A 175 -7.20 1.00 1.49
C LYS A 175 -7.84 1.10 0.10
N TRP A 176 -8.74 0.17 -0.25
CA TRP A 176 -9.63 0.25 -1.40
C TRP A 176 -10.95 -0.48 -1.12
N ILE A 177 -11.94 -0.30 -1.99
CA ILE A 177 -13.20 -1.05 -1.99
C ILE A 177 -13.14 -2.05 -3.15
N PRO A 178 -13.22 -3.37 -2.92
CA PRO A 178 -13.10 -4.38 -3.98
C PRO A 178 -14.07 -4.19 -5.18
N LEU A 179 -15.27 -3.64 -4.94
CA LEU A 179 -16.26 -3.36 -5.99
C LEU A 179 -15.84 -2.25 -6.97
N GLU A 180 -14.95 -1.33 -6.56
CA GLU A 180 -14.58 -0.16 -7.37
C GLU A 180 -13.40 -0.42 -8.32
N GLN A 181 -12.63 -1.51 -8.11
CA GLN A 181 -11.49 -1.84 -8.97
C GLN A 181 -11.86 -2.55 -10.29
N GLY A 182 -13.09 -3.07 -10.42
CA GLY A 182 -13.56 -3.72 -11.64
C GLY A 182 -14.08 -2.77 -12.73
N SER A 183 -13.91 -1.45 -12.58
CA SER A 183 -14.38 -0.42 -13.53
C SER A 183 -13.27 0.51 -14.02
N ARG A 184 -12.02 0.07 -13.97
CA ARG A 184 -10.88 0.77 -14.58
C ARG A 184 -10.26 -0.06 -15.69
#